data_AF-A0A5K1BYR2-F1
#
_entry.id   AF-A0A5K1BYR2-F1
#
_cell.length_a   1.000
_cell.length_b   1.000
_cell.length_c   1.000
_cell.angle_alpha   90.00
_cell.angle_beta   90.00
_cell.angle_gamma   90.00
#
_symmetry.space_group_name_H-M   'P 1'
#
loop_
_entity.id
_entity.type
_entity.pdbx_description
1 polymer ?
#
loop_
_entity_poly.entity_id
_entity_poly.type
_entity_poly.pdbx_seq_one_letter_code
_entity_poly.pdbx_strand_id
1 'polypeptide(L)'
;VLSVVGLLQDEVDPMVSVMKVEKAPLESYADIGGLDAQIQEIKEAVELPLTHPELYEDIGIKPPKGVILYGEPGTGKTLLAK
;
A
#
# COMPACT_ATOMS: atom_id res chain seq x y z
N VAL A 1 46.95 16.08 6.76
CA VAL A 1 45.90 16.05 5.72
C VAL A 1 44.86 15.05 6.19
N LEU A 2 43.66 15.52 6.54
CA LEU A 2 42.55 14.62 6.92
C LEU A 2 41.86 14.18 5.63
N SER A 3 41.83 12.87 5.40
CA SER A 3 41.18 12.26 4.23
C SER A 3 39.97 11.46 4.70
N VAL A 4 38.83 11.64 4.04
CA VAL A 4 37.63 10.84 4.31
C VAL A 4 37.87 9.41 3.81
N VAL A 5 37.71 8.42 4.70
CA VAL A 5 38.01 7.00 4.43
C VAL A 5 36.80 6.25 3.83
N GLY A 6 35.60 6.82 3.93
CA GLY A 6 34.39 6.26 3.32
C GLY A 6 33.12 6.94 3.80
N LEU A 7 32.00 6.61 3.14
CA LEU A 7 30.66 6.99 3.57
C LEU A 7 30.07 5.85 4.40
N LEU A 8 29.56 6.18 5.59
CA LEU A 8 28.74 5.24 6.36
C LEU A 8 27.41 5.08 5.62
N GLN A 9 26.90 3.85 5.51
CA GLN A 9 25.58 3.61 4.95
C GLN A 9 24.51 4.17 5.88
N ASP A 10 23.39 4.61 5.31
CA ASP A 10 22.26 5.12 6.09
C ASP A 10 21.81 4.06 7.11
N GLU A 11 21.86 4.44 8.38
CA GLU A 11 21.41 3.61 9.49
C GLU A 11 19.86 3.67 9.51
N VAL A 12 19.21 2.59 9.08
CA VAL A 12 17.75 2.48 9.18
C VAL A 12 17.40 2.06 10.61
N ASP A 13 16.46 2.75 11.24
CA ASP A 13 16.00 2.40 12.59
C ASP A 13 15.53 0.93 12.63
N PRO A 14 16.02 0.10 13.57
CA PRO A 14 15.63 -1.30 13.70
C PRO A 14 14.11 -1.53 13.78
N MET A 15 13.33 -0.58 14.30
CA MET A 15 11.86 -0.67 14.37
C MET A 15 11.20 -0.70 13.00
N VAL A 16 11.79 -0.08 11.98
CA VAL A 16 11.24 -0.09 10.61
C VAL A 16 11.25 -1.51 10.05
N SER A 17 12.30 -2.27 10.33
CA SER A 17 12.43 -3.67 9.91
C SER A 17 11.36 -4.55 10.55
N VAL A 18 10.96 -4.29 11.81
CA VAL A 18 9.91 -5.04 12.51
C VAL A 18 8.53 -4.82 11.90
N MET A 19 8.26 -3.64 11.34
CA MET A 19 6.97 -3.32 10.72
C MET A 19 6.87 -3.77 9.25
N LYS A 20 7.99 -4.18 8.64
CA LYS A 20 8.01 -4.61 7.25
C LYS A 20 7.42 -6.01 7.11
N VAL A 21 6.39 -6.13 6.28
CA VAL A 21 5.80 -7.43 5.94
C VAL A 21 6.70 -8.12 4.91
N GLU A 22 7.30 -9.26 5.28
CA GLU A 22 8.19 -10.02 4.38
C GLU A 22 7.47 -10.93 3.40
N LYS A 23 6.27 -11.41 3.77
CA LYS A 23 5.50 -12.36 2.97
C LYS A 23 4.12 -11.79 2.68
N ALA A 24 3.70 -11.88 1.43
CA ALA A 24 2.33 -11.57 1.05
C ALA A 24 1.36 -12.47 1.86
N PRO A 25 0.20 -11.95 2.25
CA PRO A 25 -0.87 -12.75 2.83
C PRO A 25 -1.38 -13.80 1.82
N LEU A 26 -2.09 -14.79 2.35
CA LEU A 26 -2.57 -15.93 1.56
C LEU A 26 -3.93 -15.63 0.91
N GLU A 27 -4.68 -14.73 1.51
CA GLU A 27 -6.02 -14.34 1.10
C GLU A 27 -5.96 -13.40 -0.11
N SER A 28 -6.86 -13.59 -1.06
CA SER A 28 -7.03 -12.75 -2.24
C SER A 28 -8.39 -12.04 -2.21
N TYR A 29 -8.57 -11.01 -3.04
CA TYR A 29 -9.88 -10.37 -3.20
C TYR A 29 -10.99 -11.34 -3.64
N ALA A 30 -10.65 -12.45 -4.30
CA ALA A 30 -11.61 -13.48 -4.70
C ALA A 30 -12.17 -14.26 -3.51
N ASP A 31 -11.47 -14.26 -2.37
CA ASP A 31 -11.90 -14.91 -1.13
C ASP A 31 -12.88 -14.04 -0.32
N ILE A 32 -13.15 -12.81 -0.77
CA ILE A 32 -14.02 -11.84 -0.09
C ILE A 32 -15.36 -11.76 -0.80
N GLY A 33 -16.41 -12.30 -0.17
CA GLY A 33 -17.76 -12.28 -0.73
C GLY A 33 -18.52 -10.98 -0.46
N GLY A 34 -19.22 -10.46 -1.47
CA GLY A 34 -20.26 -9.42 -1.32
C GLY A 34 -19.74 -7.99 -1.13
N LEU A 35 -18.44 -7.75 -1.31
CA LEU A 35 -17.79 -6.44 -1.17
C LEU A 35 -17.19 -5.94 -2.50
N ASP A 36 -17.75 -6.37 -3.63
CA ASP A 36 -17.19 -6.09 -4.97
C ASP A 36 -17.01 -4.59 -5.23
N ALA A 37 -17.98 -3.77 -4.81
CA ALA A 37 -17.91 -2.31 -4.97
C ALA A 37 -16.77 -1.69 -4.13
N GLN A 38 -16.60 -2.12 -2.89
CA GLN A 38 -15.54 -1.63 -2.00
C GLN A 38 -14.16 -2.10 -2.48
N ILE A 39 -14.06 -3.34 -2.99
CA ILE A 39 -12.82 -3.87 -3.58
C ILE A 39 -12.44 -3.04 -4.81
N GLN A 40 -13.40 -2.73 -5.68
CA GLN A 40 -13.14 -1.90 -6.85
C GLN A 40 -12.62 -0.50 -6.46
N GLU A 41 -13.24 0.14 -5.47
CA GLU A 41 -12.80 1.46 -4.99
C GLU A 41 -11.36 1.42 -4.44
N ILE A 42 -11.00 0.37 -3.69
CA ILE A 42 -9.62 0.19 -3.19
C ILE A 42 -8.64 -0.01 -4.34
N LYS A 43 -9.00 -0.81 -5.36
CA LYS A 43 -8.15 -1.03 -6.53
C LYS A 43 -7.92 0.26 -7.30
N GLU A 44 -8.96 1.04 -7.54
CA GLU A 44 -8.83 2.34 -8.21
C GLU A 44 -8.03 3.36 -7.38
N ALA A 45 -8.10 3.29 -6.05
CA ALA A 45 -7.37 4.20 -5.19
C ALA A 45 -5.90 3.80 -4.95
N VAL A 46 -5.57 2.52 -4.96
CA VAL A 46 -4.24 2.02 -4.56
C VAL A 46 -3.53 1.28 -5.69
N GLU A 47 -4.18 0.31 -6.32
CA GLU A 47 -3.56 -0.56 -7.32
C GLU A 47 -3.38 0.14 -8.67
N LEU A 48 -4.40 0.88 -9.12
CA LEU A 48 -4.42 1.54 -10.43
C LEU A 48 -3.35 2.63 -10.56
N PRO A 49 -3.12 3.53 -9.57
CA PRO A 49 -2.02 4.49 -9.63
C PRO A 49 -0.62 3.86 -9.70
N LEU A 50 -0.47 2.65 -9.15
CA LEU A 50 0.82 1.96 -9.08
C LEU A 50 1.09 1.11 -10.32
N THR A 51 0.05 0.53 -10.91
CA THR A 51 0.14 -0.34 -12.10
C THR A 51 0.00 0.45 -13.40
N HIS A 52 -0.80 1.52 -13.40
CA HIS A 52 -1.13 2.35 -14.56
C HIS A 52 -1.03 3.87 -14.26
N PRO A 53 0.14 4.39 -13.85
CA PRO A 53 0.32 5.81 -13.54
C PRO A 53 0.02 6.73 -14.74
N GLU A 54 0.21 6.25 -15.98
CA GLU A 54 -0.03 6.98 -17.22
C GLU A 54 -1.46 7.52 -17.33
N LEU A 55 -2.45 6.78 -16.80
CA LEU A 55 -3.85 7.19 -16.83
C LEU A 55 -4.08 8.48 -16.03
N TYR A 56 -3.34 8.68 -14.93
CA TYR A 56 -3.47 9.87 -14.09
C TYR A 56 -2.70 11.05 -14.69
N GLU A 57 -1.56 10.78 -15.33
CA GLU A 57 -0.75 11.79 -16.02
C GLU A 57 -1.50 12.36 -17.24
N ASP A 58 -2.09 11.49 -18.07
CA ASP A 58 -2.83 11.89 -19.28
C ASP A 58 -4.06 12.73 -18.95
N ILE A 59 -4.77 12.40 -17.87
CA ILE A 59 -5.93 13.15 -17.38
C ILE A 59 -5.49 14.43 -16.64
N GLY A 60 -4.23 14.51 -16.18
CA GLY A 60 -3.68 15.63 -15.44
C GLY A 60 -4.18 15.72 -14.00
N ILE A 61 -4.59 14.60 -13.40
CA ILE A 61 -5.05 14.50 -12.01
C ILE A 61 -4.00 13.84 -11.13
N LYS A 62 -4.02 14.17 -9.83
CA LYS A 62 -3.14 13.51 -8.86
C LYS A 62 -3.84 12.24 -8.33
N PRO A 63 -3.12 11.13 -8.19
CA PRO A 63 -3.68 9.93 -7.58
C PRO A 63 -4.02 10.20 -6.10
N PRO A 64 -5.01 9.48 -5.55
CA PRO A 64 -5.34 9.56 -4.14
C PRO A 64 -4.17 9.09 -3.28
N LYS A 65 -4.00 9.69 -2.10
CA LYS A 65 -2.85 9.43 -1.22
C LYS A 65 -3.07 8.31 -0.21
N GLY A 66 -4.31 7.88 -0.03
CA GLY A 66 -4.67 6.88 0.95
C GLY A 66 -6.18 6.71 1.04
N VAL A 67 -6.58 5.62 1.69
CA VAL A 67 -7.97 5.23 1.89
C VAL A 67 -8.26 5.05 3.38
N ILE A 68 -9.50 5.26 3.79
CA ILE A 68 -9.95 5.03 5.16
C ILE A 68 -11.05 3.96 5.13
N LEU A 69 -10.80 2.84 5.80
CA LEU A 69 -11.79 1.77 5.98
C LEU A 69 -12.50 1.96 7.33
N TYR A 70 -13.81 2.25 7.32
CA TYR A 70 -14.61 2.44 8.52
C TYR A 70 -15.92 1.63 8.47
N GLY A 71 -16.53 1.41 9.64
CA GLY A 71 -17.78 0.67 9.79
C GLY A 71 -17.79 -0.24 11.02
N GLU A 72 -18.92 -0.91 11.25
CA GLU A 72 -19.13 -1.81 12.40
C GLU A 72 -18.08 -2.95 12.49
N PRO A 73 -17.78 -3.48 13.67
CA PRO A 73 -16.88 -4.62 13.80
C PRO A 73 -17.43 -5.83 13.02
N GLY A 74 -16.54 -6.60 12.38
CA GLY A 74 -16.91 -7.80 11.61
C GLY A 74 -17.20 -7.59 10.12
N THR A 75 -17.17 -6.36 9.60
CA THR A 75 -17.46 -6.06 8.18
C THR A 75 -16.31 -6.32 7.20
N GLY A 76 -15.26 -7.06 7.59
CA GLY A 76 -14.18 -7.44 6.67
C GLY A 76 -13.09 -6.38 6.42
N LYS A 77 -13.07 -5.24 7.13
CA LYS A 77 -12.04 -4.18 6.96
C LYS A 77 -10.59 -4.69 7.02
N THR A 78 -10.28 -5.55 8.00
CA THR A 78 -8.93 -6.13 8.13
C THR A 78 -8.65 -7.16 7.06
N LEU A 79 -9.68 -7.88 6.59
CA LEU A 79 -9.53 -8.86 5.51
C LEU A 79 -9.26 -8.17 4.18
N LEU A 80 -9.87 -7.00 3.93
CA LEU A 80 -9.60 -6.15 2.75
C LEU A 80 -8.19 -5.53 2.74
N ALA A 81 -7.56 -5.41 3.91
CA ALA A 81 -6.24 -4.80 4.07
C ALA A 81 -5.10 -5.82 4.16
N LYS A 82 -5.43 -7.12 4.19
CA LYS A 82 -4.48 -8.18 3.92
C LYS A 82 -4.28 -8.21 2.41
#